data_AF-G0PK73-F1
#
_entry.id   AF-G0PK73-F1
#
_cell.length_a   1.000
_cell.length_b   1.000
_cell.length_c   1.000
_cell.angle_alpha   90.00
_cell.angle_beta   90.00
_cell.angle_gamma   90.00
#
_symmetry.space_group_name_H-M   'P 1'
#
loop_
_entity.id
_entity.type
_entity.pdbx_description
1 polymer ?
#
loop_
_entity_poly.entity_id
_entity_poly.type
_entity_poly.pdbx_seq_one_letter_code
_entity_poly.pdbx_strand_id
1 'polypeptide(L)' 'MTTMHELENHFGRLWTECQNCAKTMQDKVNCSARDCPIYYMREKVRNELSEANTVIERFGSPCFSPSIKPC' A
#
# COMPACT_ATOMS: atom_id res chain seq x y z
N MET A 1 11.46 3.92 -13.57
CA MET A 1 11.42 3.02 -12.39
C MET A 1 10.83 3.84 -11.26
N THR A 2 9.67 3.46 -10.74
CA THR A 2 9.05 4.14 -9.60
C THR A 2 9.72 3.67 -8.31
N THR A 3 10.06 4.61 -7.43
CA THR A 3 10.69 4.31 -6.15
C THR A 3 9.65 3.83 -5.13
N MET A 4 10.08 3.12 -4.09
CA MET A 4 9.16 2.64 -3.05
C MET A 4 8.40 3.79 -2.37
N HIS A 5 9.08 4.92 -2.14
CA HIS A 5 8.47 6.14 -1.61
C HIS A 5 7.36 6.72 -2.51
N GLU A 6 7.55 6.68 -3.84
CA GLU A 6 6.51 7.13 -4.77
C GLU A 6 5.29 6.22 -4.73
N LEU A 7 5.48 4.90 -4.64
CA LEU A 7 4.39 3.93 -4.52
C LEU A 7 3.60 4.10 -3.23
N GLU A 8 4.27 4.29 -2.09
CA GLU A 8 3.62 4.56 -0.80
C GLU A 8 2.77 5.83 -0.83
N ASN A 9 3.33 6.93 -1.36
CA ASN A 9 2.60 8.19 -1.50
C ASN A 9 1.38 8.05 -2.41
N HIS A 10 1.53 7.32 -3.51
CA HIS A 10 0.45 7.08 -4.45
C HIS A 10 -0.66 6.21 -3.83
N PHE A 11 -0.27 5.17 -3.09
CA PHE A 11 -1.20 4.34 -2.33
C PHE A 11 -1.99 5.16 -1.32
N GLY A 12 -1.30 5.98 -0.51
CA GLY A 12 -1.92 6.82 0.50
C GLY A 12 -2.98 7.75 -0.09
N ARG A 13 -2.68 8.42 -1.21
CA ARG A 13 -3.63 9.30 -1.89
C ARG A 13 -4.87 8.54 -2.37
N LEU A 14 -4.69 7.47 -3.15
CA LEU A 14 -5.82 6.70 -3.69
C LEU A 14 -6.68 6.07 -2.59
N TRP A 15 -6.05 5.62 -1.50
CA TRP A 15 -6.74 5.02 -0.37
C TRP A 15 -7.58 6.04 0.39
N THR A 16 -7.04 7.23 0.68
CA THR A 16 -7.78 8.31 1.34
C THR A 16 -8.94 8.80 0.47
N GLU A 17 -8.75 8.94 -0.85
CA GLU A 17 -9.83 9.29 -1.78
C GLU A 17 -10.96 8.23 -1.75
N CYS A 18 -10.59 6.94 -1.74
CA CYS A 18 -11.54 5.83 -1.63
C CYS A 18 -12.32 5.86 -0.29
N GLN A 19 -11.65 6.10 0.84
CA GLN A 19 -12.28 6.21 2.15
C GLN A 19 -13.23 7.40 2.24
N ASN A 20 -12.84 8.55 1.67
CA ASN A 20 -13.67 9.75 1.58
C ASN A 20 -14.92 9.55 0.71
N CYS A 21 -14.80 8.80 -0.38
CA CYS A 21 -15.91 8.44 -1.26
C CYS A 21 -16.89 7.47 -0.57
N ALA A 22 -16.38 6.40 0.05
CA ALA A 22 -17.18 5.37 0.70
C ALA A 22 -17.68 5.76 2.12
N LYS A 23 -17.22 6.90 2.67
CA LYS A 23 -17.55 7.38 4.02
C LYS A 23 -17.24 6.35 5.11
N THR A 24 -16.16 5.59 4.94
CA THR A 24 -15.71 4.59 5.90
C THR A 24 -14.25 4.86 6.30
N MET A 25 -14.04 5.14 7.58
CA MET A 25 -12.73 5.51 8.13
C MET A 25 -12.05 4.33 8.82
N GLN A 26 -12.80 3.61 9.65
CA GLN A 26 -12.30 2.44 10.39
C GLN A 26 -12.52 1.11 9.66
N ASP A 27 -13.56 1.00 8.82
CA ASP A 27 -13.88 -0.23 8.13
C ASP A 27 -13.25 -0.30 6.74
N LYS A 28 -13.21 -1.50 6.18
CA LYS A 28 -12.65 -1.76 4.85
C LYS A 28 -13.52 -1.11 3.76
N VAL A 29 -12.88 -0.42 2.82
CA VAL A 29 -13.55 0.10 1.62
C VAL A 29 -14.01 -1.05 0.70
N ASN A 30 -15.32 -1.33 0.70
CA ASN A 30 -15.98 -2.26 -0.22
C ASN A 30 -16.58 -1.52 -1.45
N CYS A 31 -15.72 -0.99 -2.32
CA CYS A 31 -16.18 -0.40 -3.59
C CYS A 31 -16.03 -1.41 -4.74
N SER A 32 -17.09 -1.59 -5.54
CA SER A 32 -17.14 -2.48 -6.72
C SER A 32 -17.53 -1.74 -8.02
N ALA A 33 -17.42 -0.41 -8.03
CA ALA A 33 -17.76 0.43 -9.18
C ALA A 33 -16.70 0.29 -10.29
N ARG A 34 -17.01 -0.48 -11.34
CA ARG A 34 -16.12 -0.72 -12.49
C ARG A 34 -15.88 0.54 -13.34
N ASP A 35 -16.80 1.49 -13.30
CA ASP A 35 -16.69 2.78 -13.99
C ASP A 35 -15.86 3.80 -13.21
N CYS A 36 -15.44 3.48 -11.97
CA CYS A 36 -14.57 4.35 -11.19
C CYS A 36 -13.13 4.22 -11.68
N PRO A 37 -12.46 5.30 -12.10
CA PRO A 37 -11.07 5.23 -12.55
C PRO A 37 -10.13 4.74 -11.44
N ILE A 38 -10.46 4.99 -10.17
CA ILE A 38 -9.66 4.59 -9.01
C ILE A 38 -9.74 3.08 -8.74
N TYR A 39 -10.80 2.40 -9.17
CA TYR A 39 -11.02 0.98 -8.86
C TYR A 39 -9.87 0.07 -9.32
N TYR A 40 -9.38 0.28 -10.55
CA TYR A 40 -8.25 -0.49 -11.07
C TYR A 40 -6.91 0.07 -10.57
N MET A 41 -6.79 1.39 -10.43
CA MET A 41 -5.56 2.02 -9.95
C MET A 41 -5.20 1.59 -8.53
N ARG A 42 -6.17 1.54 -7.60
CA ARG A 42 -5.90 1.12 -6.21
C ARG A 42 -5.39 -0.32 -6.14
N GLU A 43 -5.94 -1.22 -6.97
CA GLU A 43 -5.58 -2.64 -6.97
C GLU A 43 -4.17 -2.82 -7.54
N LYS A 44 -3.88 -2.12 -8.64
CA LYS A 44 -2.54 -2.09 -9.24
C LYS A 44 -1.49 -1.59 -8.25
N VAL A 45 -1.70 -0.43 -7.63
CA VAL A 45 -0.74 0.17 -6.69
C VAL A 45 -0.57 -0.70 -5.44
N ARG A 46 -1.64 -1.36 -4.96
CA ARG A 46 -1.55 -2.34 -3.86
C ARG A 46 -0.65 -3.53 -4.22
N ASN A 47 -0.78 -4.06 -5.43
CA ASN A 47 0.04 -5.17 -5.90
C ASN A 47 1.51 -4.74 -6.10
N GLU A 48 1.75 -3.58 -6.71
CA GLU A 48 3.09 -3.02 -6.90
C GLU A 48 3.80 -2.77 -5.54
N LEU A 49 3.07 -2.27 -4.54
CA LEU A 49 3.60 -2.04 -3.20
C LEU A 49 3.93 -3.36 -2.49
N SER A 50 3.09 -4.40 -2.67
CA SER A 50 3.38 -5.75 -2.17
C SER A 50 4.65 -6.32 -2.80
N GLU A 51 4.78 -6.23 -4.13
CA GLU A 51 5.97 -6.70 -4.86
C GLU A 51 7.23 -5.97 -4.39
N ALA A 52 7.18 -4.63 -4.27
CA ALA A 52 8.29 -3.83 -3.78
C ALA A 52 8.71 -4.23 -2.35
N ASN A 53 7.74 -4.48 -1.46
CA ASN A 53 8.03 -4.95 -0.10
C ASN A 53 8.71 -6.32 -0.09
N THR A 54 8.28 -7.27 -0.92
CA THR A 54 8.96 -8.59 -0.98
C THR A 54 10.42 -8.49 -1.42
N VAL A 55 10.77 -7.48 -2.22
CA VAL A 55 12.17 -7.23 -2.61
C VAL A 55 12.96 -6.67 -1.42
N ILE A 56 12.36 -5.78 -0.63
CA ILE A 56 12.99 -5.20 0.57
C ILE A 56 13.21 -6.28 1.65
N GLU A 57 12.23 -7.17 1.86
CA GLU A 57 12.32 -8.26 2.84
C GLU A 57 13.52 -9.18 2.61
N ARG A 58 14.00 -9.32 1.36
CA ARG A 58 15.19 -10.12 1.03
C ARG A 58 16.47 -9.61 1.68
N PHE A 59 16.55 -8.32 1.99
CA PHE A 59 17.71 -7.72 2.64
C PHE A 59 17.75 -7.99 4.15
N GLY A 60 16.70 -8.62 4.71
CA GLY A 60 16.56 -8.89 6.14
C GLY A 60 16.11 -7.65 6.92
N SER A 61 15.68 -7.85 8.16
CA SER A 61 15.33 -6.71 9.01
C SER A 61 16.60 -6.01 9.50
N PRO A 62 16.54 -4.68 9.73
CA PRO A 62 17.67 -3.97 10.31
C PRO A 62 18.00 -4.53 11.70
N CYS A 63 19.29 -4.50 12.05
CA CYS A 63 19.83 -5.03 13.31
C CYS A 63 19.16 -4.43 14.57
N PHE A 64 18.65 -3.20 14.47
CA PHE A 64 17.94 -2.50 15.54
C PHE A 64 16.42 -2.77 15.57
N SER A 65 15.93 -3.69 14.74
CA SER A 65 14.50 -4.05 14.78
C SER A 65 14.17 -4.77 16.10
N PRO A 66 13.15 -4.32 16.86
CA PRO A 66 12.82 -4.85 18.19
C PRO A 66 12.46 -6.36 18.23
N SER A 67 12.24 -6.99 17.07
CA SER A 67 11.87 -8.41 16.94
C SER A 67 13.04 -9.35 16.68
N ILE A 68 14.25 -8.85 16.46
CA ILE A 68 15.45 -9.67 16.28
C ILE A 68 16.26 -9.64 17.58
N LYS A 69 16.60 -10.82 18.11
CA LYS A 69 17.56 -10.90 19.22
C LYS A 69 18.84 -10.19 18.77
N PRO A 70 19.33 -9.18 19.51
CA PRO A 70 20.66 -8.65 19.23
C PRO A 70 21.67 -9.81 19.33
N CYS A 71 22.69 -9.79 18.47
CA CYS A 71 23.88 -10.61 18.69
C CYS A 71 24.42 -10.38 20.10
#